data_AF-A0A382UWS1-F1
#
_entry.id   AF-A0A382UWS1-F1
#
_cell.length_a   1.000
_cell.length_b   1.000
_cell.length_c   1.000
_cell.angle_alpha   90.00
_cell.angle_beta   90.00
_cell.angle_gamma   90.00
#
_symmetry.space_group_name_H-M   'P 1'
#
loop_
_entity.id
_entity.type
_entity.pdbx_description
1 polymer ?
#
loop_
_entity_poly.entity_id
_entity_poly.type
_entity_poly.pdbx_seq_one_letter_code
_entity_poly.pdbx_strand_id
1 'polypeptide(L)'
;MVLNEQFRKTGKNLGIIWALFLEALFPGNCIYCGCDREGDGDFLCPGCMESIVFIKRPFCNCCGIPAEITYDFPIDDFEFYLCRKNAFVFDRARSMGPYDLILK
;
A
#
# COMPACT_ATOMS: atom_id res chain seq x y z
N MET A 1 -0.48 -0.71 -51.95
CA MET A 1 -0.32 -0.89 -50.49
C MET A 1 0.22 0.38 -49.85
N VAL A 2 -0.51 1.52 -49.90
CA VAL A 2 -0.03 2.81 -49.34
C VAL A 2 -1.13 3.53 -48.55
N LEU A 3 -2.00 2.78 -47.86
CA LEU A 3 -3.11 3.36 -47.09
C LEU A 3 -3.16 2.95 -45.61
N ASN A 4 -2.09 2.33 -45.07
CA ASN A 4 -2.14 1.73 -43.73
C ASN A 4 -1.26 2.39 -42.66
N GLU A 5 -0.53 3.47 -42.99
CA GLU A 5 0.33 4.15 -42.01
C GLU A 5 -0.30 5.39 -41.37
N GLN A 6 -1.37 5.95 -41.94
CA GLN A 6 -1.96 7.18 -41.40
C GLN A 6 -2.90 6.94 -40.20
N PHE A 7 -3.64 5.83 -40.16
CA PHE A 7 -4.60 5.55 -39.06
C PHE A 7 -3.95 5.21 -37.71
N ARG A 8 -2.68 4.82 -37.68
CA ARG A 8 -1.95 4.53 -36.42
C ARG A 8 -1.53 5.79 -35.66
N LYS A 9 -1.46 6.95 -36.33
CA LYS A 9 -1.08 8.23 -35.71
C LYS A 9 -2.28 8.98 -35.14
N THR A 10 -3.46 8.85 -35.74
CA THR A 10 -4.67 9.61 -35.35
C THR A 10 -5.26 9.17 -34.00
N GLY A 11 -5.13 7.89 -33.63
CA GLY A 11 -5.63 7.36 -32.35
C GLY A 11 -4.79 7.73 -31.13
N LYS A 12 -3.53 8.16 -31.31
CA LYS A 12 -2.63 8.53 -30.20
C LYS A 12 -3.00 9.87 -29.59
N ASN A 13 -3.39 10.84 -30.41
CA ASN A 13 -3.66 12.20 -29.94
C ASN A 13 -4.94 12.27 -29.10
N LEU A 14 -5.95 11.47 -29.45
CA LEU A 14 -7.19 11.37 -28.67
C LEU A 14 -6.93 10.75 -27.29
N GLY A 15 -6.09 9.71 -27.23
CA GLY A 15 -5.69 9.07 -25.97
C GLY A 15 -4.89 10.00 -25.05
N ILE A 16 -4.01 10.84 -25.60
CA ILE A 16 -3.23 11.81 -24.82
C ILE A 16 -4.12 12.90 -24.24
N ILE A 17 -5.04 13.46 -25.03
CA ILE A 17 -5.98 14.48 -24.55
C ILE A 17 -6.89 13.91 -23.45
N TRP A 18 -7.34 12.65 -23.62
CA TRP A 18 -8.14 11.95 -22.62
C TRP A 18 -7.37 11.69 -21.33
N ALA A 19 -6.10 11.28 -21.42
CA ALA A 19 -5.23 11.09 -20.26
C ALA A 19 -5.01 12.41 -19.51
N LEU A 20 -4.69 13.50 -20.20
CA LEU A 20 -4.51 14.82 -19.61
C LEU A 20 -5.79 15.33 -18.92
N PHE A 21 -6.95 15.08 -19.52
CA PHE A 21 -8.24 15.43 -18.90
C PHE A 21 -8.47 14.65 -17.60
N LEU A 22 -8.16 13.34 -17.61
CA LEU A 22 -8.27 12.50 -16.41
C LEU A 22 -7.26 12.91 -15.33
N GLU A 23 -6.03 13.25 -15.69
CA GLU A 23 -5.02 13.77 -14.74
C GLU A 23 -5.45 15.10 -14.12
N ALA A 24 -6.12 15.97 -14.89
CA ALA A 24 -6.67 17.22 -14.37
C ALA A 24 -7.86 17.00 -13.43
N LEU A 25 -8.71 16.00 -13.72
CA LEU A 25 -9.89 15.67 -12.91
C LEU A 25 -9.53 14.84 -11.67
N PHE A 26 -8.51 13.99 -11.78
CA PHE A 26 -8.01 13.08 -10.76
C PHE A 26 -6.51 13.26 -10.60
N PRO A 27 -6.06 14.37 -9.99
CA PRO A 27 -4.63 14.60 -9.79
C PRO A 27 -4.06 13.52 -8.89
N GLY A 28 -2.86 13.04 -9.24
CA GLY A 28 -2.11 11.99 -8.52
C GLY A 28 -1.54 12.46 -7.19
N ASN A 29 -2.33 13.15 -6.38
CA ASN A 29 -1.89 13.72 -5.12
C ASN A 29 -1.85 12.67 -4.01
N CYS A 30 -0.92 12.84 -3.08
CA CYS A 30 -0.86 12.05 -1.85
C CYS A 30 -2.18 12.17 -1.09
N ILE A 31 -2.77 11.03 -0.68
CA ILE A 31 -4.05 11.02 0.05
C ILE A 31 -3.95 11.63 1.46
N TYR A 32 -2.72 11.74 2.01
CA TYR A 32 -2.49 12.31 3.34
C TYR A 32 -2.17 13.81 3.29
N CYS A 33 -1.09 14.19 2.60
CA CYS A 33 -0.62 15.59 2.61
C CYS A 33 -1.08 16.42 1.41
N GLY A 34 -1.62 15.80 0.35
CA GLY A 34 -2.04 16.50 -0.86
C GLY A 34 -0.91 16.94 -1.80
N CYS A 35 0.37 16.71 -1.45
CA CYS A 35 1.50 16.97 -2.34
C CYS A 35 1.50 16.00 -3.54
N ASP A 36 2.16 16.41 -4.61
CA ASP A 36 2.37 15.59 -5.80
C ASP A 36 3.10 14.29 -5.43
N ARG A 37 2.65 13.17 -6.00
CA ARG A 37 3.38 11.92 -5.94
C ARG A 37 4.45 11.95 -7.02
N GLU A 38 5.62 12.45 -6.67
CA GLU A 38 6.79 12.34 -7.54
C GLU A 38 7.15 10.83 -7.71
N GLY A 39 6.60 10.18 -8.75
CA GLY A 39 6.92 8.80 -9.13
C GLY A 39 5.78 7.76 -8.99
N ASP A 40 6.18 6.49 -8.99
CA ASP A 40 5.33 5.28 -9.17
C ASP A 40 4.63 4.80 -7.88
N GLY A 41 4.37 5.70 -6.93
CA GLY A 41 3.69 5.37 -5.68
C GLY A 41 2.18 5.37 -5.85
N ASP A 42 1.49 4.26 -5.53
CA ASP A 42 0.05 4.16 -5.78
C ASP A 42 -0.78 5.18 -4.96
N PHE A 43 -0.42 5.40 -3.68
CA PHE A 43 -1.28 6.14 -2.75
C PHE A 43 -0.59 7.18 -1.82
N LEU A 44 0.72 7.16 -1.65
CA LEU A 44 1.43 8.10 -0.76
C LEU A 44 2.64 8.69 -1.47
N CYS A 45 2.98 9.96 -1.18
CA CYS A 45 4.25 10.52 -1.62
C CYS A 45 5.40 9.90 -0.81
N PRO A 46 6.66 9.96 -1.30
CA PRO A 46 7.81 9.36 -0.62
C PRO A 46 7.95 9.80 0.85
N GLY A 47 7.76 11.09 1.14
CA GLY A 47 7.85 11.61 2.51
C GLY A 47 6.78 11.05 3.46
N CYS A 48 5.55 10.86 3.00
CA CYS A 48 4.50 10.24 3.81
C CYS A 48 4.66 8.72 3.91
N MET A 49 5.31 8.09 2.93
CA MET A 49 5.65 6.67 3.00
C MET A 49 6.73 6.42 4.07
N GLU A 50 7.70 7.32 4.19
CA GLU A 50 8.76 7.25 5.20
C GLU A 50 8.27 7.47 6.63
N SER A 51 7.15 8.18 6.82
CA SER A 51 6.59 8.41 8.16
C SER A 51 5.81 7.21 8.72
N ILE A 52 5.60 6.16 7.92
CA ILE A 52 4.88 4.97 8.34
C ILE A 52 5.68 4.18 9.38
N VAL A 53 5.09 4.01 10.56
CA VAL A 53 5.67 3.16 11.62
C VAL A 53 5.29 1.70 11.38
N PHE A 54 6.23 0.91 10.87
CA PHE A 54 6.02 -0.51 10.62
C PHE A 54 5.99 -1.34 11.92
N ILE A 55 5.11 -2.35 11.97
CA ILE A 55 5.08 -3.35 13.04
C ILE A 55 6.35 -4.21 12.97
N LYS A 56 7.09 -4.26 14.08
CA LYS A 56 8.29 -5.09 14.24
C LYS A 56 8.01 -6.31 15.11
N ARG A 57 8.84 -7.34 14.96
CA ARG A 57 8.80 -8.52 15.82
C ARG A 57 9.14 -8.13 17.27
N PRO A 58 8.61 -8.84 18.28
CA PRO A 58 7.69 -9.98 18.16
C PRO A 58 6.24 -9.56 17.87
N PHE A 59 5.57 -10.30 16.97
CA PHE A 59 4.13 -10.17 16.68
C PHE A 59 3.53 -11.55 16.41
N CYS A 60 2.23 -11.71 16.63
CA CYS A 60 1.52 -12.97 16.37
C CYS A 60 1.56 -13.34 14.88
N ASN A 61 2.01 -14.55 14.53
CA ASN A 61 2.11 -15.00 13.14
C ASN A 61 0.75 -15.14 12.44
N CYS A 62 -0.32 -15.36 13.23
CA CYS A 62 -1.69 -15.45 12.73
C CYS A 62 -2.36 -14.07 12.57
N CYS A 63 -2.46 -13.27 13.64
CA CYS A 63 -3.20 -11.99 13.60
C CYS A 63 -2.35 -10.73 13.41
N GLY A 64 -1.02 -10.85 13.46
CA GLY A 64 -0.10 -9.74 13.20
C GLY A 64 -0.01 -8.69 14.32
N ILE A 65 -0.76 -8.85 15.41
CA ILE A 65 -0.75 -7.93 16.56
C ILE A 65 0.62 -8.01 17.25
N PRO A 66 1.26 -6.87 17.58
CA PRO A 66 2.54 -6.84 18.30
C PRO A 66 2.42 -7.49 19.68
N ALA A 67 3.44 -8.24 20.09
CA ALA A 67 3.50 -8.84 21.41
C ALA A 67 4.16 -7.88 22.40
N GLU A 68 3.48 -7.57 23.50
CA GLU A 68 4.03 -6.82 24.62
C GLU A 68 4.81 -7.77 25.56
N ILE A 69 5.96 -8.24 25.09
CA ILE A 69 6.83 -9.13 25.86
C ILE A 69 8.23 -8.52 26.04
N THR A 70 8.78 -8.65 27.24
CA THR A 70 10.06 -8.08 27.65
C THR A 70 11.20 -9.10 27.73
N TYR A 71 10.92 -10.38 27.46
CA TYR A 71 11.86 -11.49 27.53
C TYR A 71 12.05 -12.14 26.15
N ASP A 72 13.19 -12.80 25.95
CA ASP A 72 13.48 -13.53 24.71
C ASP A 72 12.55 -14.75 24.58
N PHE A 73 11.44 -14.55 23.88
CA PHE A 73 10.51 -15.62 23.49
C PHE A 73 10.96 -16.19 22.13
N PRO A 74 10.91 -17.52 21.92
CA PRO A 74 11.22 -18.12 20.63
C PRO A 74 10.35 -17.50 19.53
N ILE A 75 10.99 -16.77 18.64
CA ILE A 75 10.33 -15.86 17.69
C ILE A 75 9.67 -16.64 16.55
N ASP A 76 10.11 -17.88 16.35
CA ASP A 76 9.58 -18.81 15.36
C ASP A 76 8.18 -19.26 15.79
N ASP A 77 7.20 -18.98 14.93
CA ASP A 77 5.79 -19.36 15.10
C ASP A 77 5.11 -18.85 16.39
N PHE A 78 5.53 -17.68 16.89
CA PHE A 78 4.80 -17.04 17.99
C PHE A 78 3.34 -16.77 17.61
N GLU A 79 2.42 -17.36 18.37
CA GLU A 79 0.98 -17.15 18.21
C GLU A 79 0.32 -16.94 19.57
N PHE A 80 -0.66 -16.03 19.61
CA PHE A 80 -1.48 -15.84 20.80
C PHE A 80 -2.40 -17.04 21.03
N TYR A 81 -2.72 -17.30 22.30
CA TYR A 81 -3.64 -18.36 22.69
C TYR A 81 -4.99 -18.26 21.97
N LEU A 82 -5.53 -17.04 21.83
CA LEU A 82 -6.78 -16.81 21.10
C LEU A 82 -6.68 -17.19 19.62
N CYS A 83 -5.52 -17.00 18.99
CA CYS A 83 -5.33 -17.38 17.59
C CYS A 83 -5.19 -18.89 17.41
N ARG A 84 -4.59 -19.59 18.38
CA ARG A 84 -4.53 -21.06 18.37
C ARG A 84 -5.88 -21.72 18.64
N LYS A 85 -6.75 -21.07 19.42
CA LYS A 85 -8.04 -21.62 19.84
C LYS A 85 -9.14 -21.45 18.78
N ASN A 86 -9.08 -20.38 18.00
CA ASN A 86 -10.13 -20.03 17.04
C ASN A 86 -9.70 -20.37 15.62
N ALA A 87 -10.66 -20.79 14.79
CA ALA A 87 -10.48 -20.89 13.36
C ALA A 87 -10.90 -19.57 12.70
N PHE A 88 -9.98 -18.95 11.94
CA PHE A 88 -10.27 -17.79 11.12
C PHE A 88 -10.47 -18.21 9.66
N VAL A 89 -11.10 -17.34 8.86
CA VAL A 89 -11.22 -17.50 7.40
C VAL A 89 -9.92 -17.12 6.65
N PHE A 90 -8.86 -16.79 7.39
CA PHE A 90 -7.55 -16.41 6.88
C PHE A 90 -6.46 -17.19 7.61
N ASP A 91 -5.33 -17.43 6.93
CA ASP A 91 -4.16 -18.08 7.53
C ASP A 91 -3.32 -17.07 8.31
N ARG A 92 -3.09 -15.89 7.74
CA ARG A 92 -2.30 -14.80 8.33
C ARG A 92 -2.86 -13.44 7.96
N ALA A 93 -2.89 -12.52 8.92
CA ALA A 93 -3.27 -11.12 8.74
C ALA A 93 -2.28 -10.21 9.46
N ARG A 94 -1.93 -9.07 8.87
CA ARG A 94 -1.09 -8.04 9.52
C ARG A 94 -1.33 -6.68 8.87
N SER A 95 -1.55 -5.65 9.68
CA SER A 95 -1.58 -4.26 9.20
C SER A 95 -0.17 -3.75 8.87
N MET A 96 -0.08 -2.69 8.07
CA MET A 96 1.21 -2.07 7.75
C MET A 96 1.87 -1.45 9.00
N GLY A 97 1.07 -0.82 9.86
CA GLY A 97 1.49 -0.19 11.12
C GLY A 97 0.39 -0.24 12.19
N PRO A 98 0.65 0.25 13.41
CA PRO A 98 -0.35 0.40 14.47
C PRO A 98 -1.39 1.46 14.07
N TYR A 99 -2.68 1.12 14.09
CA TYR A 99 -3.76 1.96 13.54
C TYR A 99 -3.68 3.45 13.96
N ASP A 100 -3.45 3.70 15.26
CA ASP A 100 -3.42 5.05 15.83
C ASP A 100 -2.15 5.85 15.49
N LEU A 101 -1.15 5.24 14.84
CA LEU A 101 0.18 5.80 14.62
C LEU A 101 0.68 5.66 13.17
N ILE A 102 -0.16 5.23 12.22
CA ILE A 102 0.28 4.95 10.84
C ILE A 102 0.80 6.20 10.12
N LEU A 103 0.29 7.40 10.43
CA LEU A 103 0.73 8.69 9.86
C LEU A 103 0.79 9.74 10.98
N LYS A 104 1.97 10.32 11.23
CA LYS A 104 2.15 11.55 12.02
C LYS A 104 2.61 12.65 11.09
#